data_AF-A0A7S1GJM1-F1
#
_entry.id   AF-A0A7S1GJM1-F1
#
_cell.length_a   1.000
_cell.length_b   1.000
_cell.length_c   1.000
_cell.angle_alpha   90.00
_cell.angle_beta   90.00
_cell.angle_gamma   90.00
#
_symmetry.space_group_name_H-M   'P 1'
#
loop_
_entity.id
_entity.type
_entity.pdbx_description
1 polymer ?
#
loop_
_entity_poly.entity_id
_entity_poly.type
_entity_poly.pdbx_seq_one_letter_code
_entity_poly.pdbx_strand_id
1 'polypeptide(L)'
;TSVLLFEGSITLLIPLQESVQAEQDRRRFPEVYKKVILGIIGFYLVFGISCWASFGNDVHTVLTTSLPDGLFAISVQLAYSIAVIFTFPLQNFPALEIACKSISHALVQSGNAEPGSWPTRRNVIASFLVVCLAIIAMTTMESLDRVVSLMGALLGCPIAFVFPPVLYDRICQPTDPRTRFWNRAVTLLGVTAMIFASIITILEW
;
A
#
# COMPACT_ATOMS: atom_id res chain seq x y z
N THR A 1 -0.69 -2.17 11.13
CA THR A 1 -1.47 -2.81 10.05
C THR A 1 -2.54 -1.91 9.42
N SER A 2 -3.42 -1.23 10.16
CA SER A 2 -4.60 -0.51 9.60
C SER A 2 -4.31 0.61 8.59
N VAL A 3 -3.13 1.24 8.64
CA VAL A 3 -2.74 2.31 7.69
C VAL A 3 -2.58 1.77 6.26
N LEU A 4 -2.13 0.52 6.10
CA LEU A 4 -1.95 -0.09 4.78
C LEU A 4 -3.27 -0.30 4.01
N LEU A 5 -4.38 -0.49 4.72
CA LEU A 5 -5.71 -0.62 4.10
C LEU A 5 -6.11 0.62 3.30
N PHE A 6 -5.55 1.79 3.64
CA PHE A 6 -5.84 3.05 2.99
C PHE A 6 -4.71 3.54 2.06
N GLU A 7 -3.59 2.81 1.98
CA GLU A 7 -2.41 3.23 1.21
C GLU A 7 -2.70 3.27 -0.29
N GLY A 8 -3.40 2.24 -0.80
CA GLY A 8 -3.86 2.20 -2.20
C GLY A 8 -4.82 3.34 -2.57
N SER A 9 -5.51 3.93 -1.59
CA SER A 9 -6.44 5.03 -1.84
C SER A 9 -5.69 6.33 -2.18
N ILE A 10 -4.53 6.57 -1.57
CA ILE A 10 -3.73 7.78 -1.77
C ILE A 10 -2.99 7.73 -3.10
N THR A 11 -2.42 6.56 -3.45
CA THR A 11 -1.64 6.37 -4.67
C THR A 11 -2.52 6.30 -5.92
N LEU A 12 -3.72 5.71 -5.82
CA LEU A 12 -4.66 5.60 -6.94
C LEU A 12 -5.61 6.80 -7.07
N LEU A 13 -5.66 7.71 -6.10
CA LEU A 13 -6.57 8.86 -6.15
C LEU A 13 -6.33 9.73 -7.39
N ILE A 14 -5.06 10.01 -7.71
CA ILE A 14 -4.69 10.87 -8.83
C ILE A 14 -5.07 10.22 -10.17
N PRO A 15 -4.64 8.97 -10.48
CA PRO A 15 -5.10 8.28 -11.69
C PRO A 15 -6.63 8.15 -11.76
N LEU A 16 -7.29 7.87 -10.63
CA LEU A 16 -8.75 7.76 -10.59
C LEU A 16 -9.41 9.10 -10.93
N GLN A 17 -8.92 10.20 -10.37
CA GLN A 17 -9.41 11.54 -10.67
C GLN A 17 -9.14 11.94 -12.13
N GLU A 18 -8.01 11.52 -12.71
CA GLU A 18 -7.69 11.74 -14.13
C GLU A 18 -8.56 10.91 -15.08
N SER A 19 -8.99 9.71 -14.66
CA SER A 19 -9.89 8.86 -15.44
C SER A 19 -11.33 9.35 -15.50
N VAL A 20 -11.73 10.31 -14.65
CA VAL A 20 -13.04 10.96 -14.73
C VAL A 20 -13.07 11.90 -15.94
N GLN A 21 -13.68 11.42 -17.03
CA GLN A 21 -13.69 12.09 -18.34
C GLN A 21 -14.50 13.40 -18.38
N ALA A 22 -15.55 13.53 -17.55
CA ALA A 22 -16.42 14.70 -17.54
C ALA A 22 -16.01 15.73 -16.48
N GLU A 23 -15.71 16.96 -16.91
CA GLU A 23 -15.30 18.05 -16.02
C GLU A 23 -16.40 18.46 -15.01
N GLN A 24 -17.67 18.23 -15.37
CA GLN A 24 -18.82 18.42 -14.48
C GLN A 24 -18.83 17.41 -13.31
N ASP A 25 -18.41 16.16 -13.56
CA ASP A 25 -18.37 15.10 -12.55
C ASP A 25 -17.18 15.23 -11.60
N ARG A 26 -16.10 15.91 -12.03
CA ARG A 26 -14.92 16.19 -11.19
C ARG A 26 -15.26 17.02 -9.95
N ARG A 27 -16.31 17.86 -10.00
CA ARG A 27 -16.80 18.63 -8.83
C ARG A 27 -17.57 17.77 -7.83
N ARG A 28 -18.23 16.71 -8.30
CA ARG A 28 -18.98 15.77 -7.47
C ARG A 28 -18.12 14.62 -6.94
N PHE A 29 -16.95 14.40 -7.56
CA PHE A 29 -16.00 13.36 -7.21
C PHE A 29 -15.64 13.30 -5.71
N PRO A 30 -15.34 14.40 -4.99
CA PRO A 30 -14.98 14.32 -3.57
C PRO A 30 -16.13 13.81 -2.68
N GLU A 31 -17.36 14.23 -2.99
CA GLU A 31 -18.57 13.80 -2.26
C GLU A 31 -18.88 12.32 -2.50
N VAL A 32 -18.76 11.85 -3.74
CA VAL A 32 -18.94 10.44 -4.10
C VAL A 32 -17.84 9.60 -3.46
N TYR A 33 -16.59 10.03 -3.56
CA TYR A 33 -15.44 9.36 -2.98
C TYR A 33 -15.61 9.18 -1.46
N LYS A 34 -16.00 10.24 -0.74
CA LYS A 34 -16.27 10.15 0.71
C LYS A 34 -17.36 9.14 1.03
N LYS A 35 -18.46 9.12 0.28
CA LYS A 35 -19.56 8.16 0.48
C LYS A 35 -19.14 6.73 0.22
N VAL A 36 -18.36 6.50 -0.84
CA VAL A 36 -17.84 5.17 -1.18
C VAL A 36 -16.88 4.68 -0.10
N ILE A 37 -15.92 5.50 0.32
CA ILE A 37 -14.98 5.15 1.40
C ILE A 37 -15.72 4.85 2.71
N LEU A 38 -16.70 5.66 3.10
CA LEU A 38 -17.52 5.38 4.28
C LEU A 38 -18.29 4.06 4.17
N GLY A 39 -18.83 3.76 2.98
CA GLY A 39 -19.50 2.48 2.71
C GLY A 39 -18.56 1.29 2.85
N ILE A 40 -17.35 1.38 2.29
CA ILE A 40 -16.32 0.33 2.38
C ILE A 40 -15.88 0.13 3.84
N ILE A 41 -15.66 1.21 4.60
CA ILE A 41 -15.32 1.12 6.03
C ILE A 41 -16.44 0.41 6.80
N GLY A 42 -17.70 0.79 6.58
CA GLY A 42 -18.84 0.14 7.22
C GLY A 42 -18.91 -1.36 6.89
N PHE A 43 -18.70 -1.71 5.61
CA PHE A 43 -18.67 -3.10 5.16
C PHE A 43 -17.54 -3.90 5.85
N TYR A 44 -16.32 -3.36 5.89
CA TYR A 44 -15.18 -4.02 6.55
C TYR A 44 -15.38 -4.17 8.06
N LEU A 45 -16.00 -3.21 8.73
CA LEU A 45 -16.34 -3.31 10.16
C LEU A 45 -17.34 -4.43 10.40
N VAL A 46 -18.44 -4.47 9.65
CA VAL A 46 -19.47 -5.52 9.80
C VAL A 46 -18.88 -6.90 9.51
N PHE A 47 -18.09 -7.02 8.44
CA PHE A 47 -17.42 -8.27 8.09
C PHE A 47 -16.43 -8.70 9.18
N GLY A 48 -15.56 -7.80 9.63
CA GLY A 48 -14.57 -8.08 10.69
C GLY A 48 -15.20 -8.50 12.01
N ILE A 49 -16.26 -7.81 12.45
CA ILE A 49 -16.99 -8.16 13.67
C ILE A 49 -17.67 -9.52 13.52
N SER A 50 -18.25 -9.82 12.36
CA SER A 50 -18.90 -11.11 12.09
C SER A 50 -17.90 -12.27 12.12
N CYS A 51 -16.70 -12.07 11.57
CA CYS A 51 -15.61 -13.05 11.64
C CYS A 51 -15.14 -13.26 13.08
N TRP A 52 -14.87 -12.18 13.83
CA TRP A 52 -14.47 -12.30 15.24
C TRP A 52 -15.54 -12.99 16.10
N ALA A 53 -16.82 -12.67 15.88
CA ALA A 53 -17.92 -13.32 16.59
C ALA A 53 -18.05 -14.82 16.27
N SER A 54 -17.61 -15.26 15.09
CA SER A 54 -17.72 -16.67 14.66
C SER A 54 -16.52 -17.53 15.08
N PHE A 55 -15.31 -16.97 15.02
CA PHE A 55 -14.06 -17.69 15.27
C PHE A 55 -13.46 -17.42 16.67
N GLY A 56 -13.97 -16.42 17.40
CA GLY A 56 -13.48 -16.07 18.73
C GLY A 56 -12.12 -15.38 18.73
N ASN A 57 -11.32 -15.63 19.77
CA ASN A 57 -10.02 -14.98 19.96
C ASN A 57 -8.85 -15.66 19.21
N ASP A 58 -9.05 -16.87 18.66
CA ASP A 58 -8.01 -17.65 17.96
C ASP A 58 -8.02 -17.40 16.45
N VAL A 59 -8.20 -16.15 16.02
CA VAL A 59 -8.15 -15.79 14.59
C VAL A 59 -6.70 -15.57 14.18
N HIS A 60 -6.23 -16.38 13.23
CA HIS A 60 -4.93 -16.17 12.59
C HIS A 60 -4.97 -14.92 11.69
N THR A 61 -3.81 -14.26 11.55
CA THR A 61 -3.62 -13.09 10.68
C THR A 61 -4.15 -13.32 9.26
N VAL A 62 -3.93 -14.52 8.73
CA VAL A 62 -4.51 -14.95 7.46
C VAL A 62 -5.85 -15.60 7.75
N LEU A 63 -6.95 -14.87 7.55
CA LEU A 63 -8.30 -15.36 7.87
C LEU A 63 -8.59 -16.71 7.20
N THR A 64 -8.09 -16.94 5.98
CA THR A 64 -8.33 -18.17 5.24
C THR A 64 -7.75 -19.43 5.92
N THR A 65 -6.75 -19.30 6.79
CA THR A 65 -6.18 -20.42 7.55
C THR A 65 -6.93 -20.70 8.86
N SER A 66 -7.87 -19.83 9.24
CA SER A 66 -8.70 -20.01 10.44
C SER A 66 -10.02 -20.73 10.15
N LEU A 67 -10.33 -21.02 8.88
CA LEU A 67 -11.57 -21.71 8.50
C LEU A 67 -11.53 -23.20 8.92
N PRO A 68 -12.66 -23.78 9.36
CA PRO A 68 -12.72 -25.19 9.71
C PRO A 68 -12.53 -26.08 8.47
N ASP A 69 -11.90 -27.23 8.64
CA ASP A 69 -11.68 -28.18 7.55
C ASP A 69 -13.01 -28.64 6.93
N GLY A 70 -13.17 -28.41 5.63
CA GLY A 70 -14.37 -28.78 4.90
C GLY A 70 -14.35 -28.35 3.44
N LEU A 71 -15.24 -28.92 2.63
CA LEU A 71 -15.34 -28.62 1.20
C LEU A 71 -15.58 -27.13 0.91
N PHE A 72 -16.32 -26.45 1.77
CA PHE A 72 -16.57 -25.00 1.66
C PHE A 72 -15.34 -24.15 2.01
N ALA A 73 -14.54 -24.55 2.98
CA ALA A 73 -13.31 -23.83 3.32
C ALA A 73 -12.26 -23.96 2.21
N ILE A 74 -12.12 -25.18 1.67
CA ILE A 74 -11.21 -25.46 0.55
C ILE A 74 -11.62 -24.66 -0.69
N SER A 75 -12.91 -24.55 -1.00
CA SER A 75 -13.37 -23.77 -2.16
C SER A 75 -13.07 -22.27 -2.01
N VAL A 76 -13.27 -21.71 -0.82
CA VAL A 76 -12.93 -20.30 -0.53
C VAL A 76 -11.42 -20.07 -0.60
N GLN A 77 -10.62 -20.96 -0.01
CA GLN A 77 -9.16 -20.89 -0.09
C GLN A 77 -8.67 -20.94 -1.54
N LEU A 78 -9.20 -21.87 -2.34
CA LEU A 78 -8.85 -22.00 -3.75
C LEU A 78 -9.24 -20.74 -4.55
N ALA A 79 -10.45 -20.22 -4.34
CA ALA A 79 -10.90 -18.98 -4.98
C ALA A 79 -9.99 -17.79 -4.61
N TYR A 80 -9.62 -17.68 -3.32
CA TYR A 80 -8.70 -16.65 -2.85
C TYR A 80 -7.30 -16.80 -3.46
N SER A 81 -6.75 -18.00 -3.51
CA SER A 81 -5.44 -18.26 -4.15
C SER A 81 -5.45 -17.87 -5.62
N ILE A 82 -6.50 -18.22 -6.38
CA ILE A 82 -6.65 -17.79 -7.78
C ILE A 82 -6.69 -16.26 -7.86
N ALA A 83 -7.49 -15.61 -7.02
CA ALA A 83 -7.59 -14.15 -6.99
C ALA A 83 -6.24 -13.48 -6.72
N VAL A 84 -5.44 -14.00 -5.78
CA VAL A 84 -4.10 -13.50 -5.48
C VAL A 84 -3.14 -13.70 -6.65
N ILE A 85 -3.18 -14.85 -7.33
CA ILE A 85 -2.35 -15.12 -8.51
C ILE A 85 -2.64 -14.13 -9.64
N PHE A 86 -3.90 -13.74 -9.84
CA PHE A 86 -4.26 -12.73 -10.85
C PHE A 86 -3.97 -11.30 -10.38
N THR A 87 -4.09 -11.02 -9.10
CA THR A 87 -3.88 -9.68 -8.52
C THR A 87 -2.40 -9.31 -8.48
N PHE A 88 -1.53 -10.26 -8.18
CA PHE A 88 -0.09 -10.00 -8.03
C PHE A 88 0.55 -9.40 -9.29
N PRO A 89 0.35 -9.94 -10.52
CA PRO A 89 0.86 -9.32 -11.74
C PRO A 89 0.33 -7.90 -11.97
N LEU A 90 -0.96 -7.67 -11.70
CA LEU A 90 -1.60 -6.37 -11.91
C LEU A 90 -1.03 -5.30 -10.97
N GLN A 91 -0.81 -5.64 -9.71
CA GLN A 91 -0.21 -4.71 -8.74
C GLN A 91 1.29 -4.52 -8.95
N ASN A 92 2.00 -5.58 -9.36
CA ASN A 92 3.45 -5.52 -9.54
C ASN A 92 3.86 -4.79 -10.83
N PHE A 93 2.97 -4.72 -11.84
CA PHE A 93 3.25 -4.02 -13.09
C PHE A 93 3.70 -2.55 -12.93
N PRO A 94 2.91 -1.66 -12.29
CA PRO A 94 3.33 -0.27 -12.10
C PRO A 94 4.56 -0.15 -11.19
N ALA A 95 4.66 -0.99 -10.15
CA ALA A 95 5.79 -0.99 -9.24
C ALA A 95 7.10 -1.35 -9.96
N LEU A 96 7.09 -2.40 -10.79
CA LEU A 96 8.23 -2.82 -11.60
C LEU A 96 8.61 -1.78 -12.65
N GLU A 97 7.63 -1.12 -13.27
CA GLU A 97 7.88 -0.06 -14.24
C GLU A 97 8.65 1.11 -13.60
N ILE A 98 8.18 1.58 -12.45
CA ILE A 98 8.82 2.67 -11.69
C ILE A 98 10.21 2.24 -11.22
N ALA A 99 10.34 1.03 -10.65
CA ALA A 99 11.62 0.50 -10.17
C ALA A 99 12.65 0.38 -11.30
N CYS A 100 12.28 -0.22 -12.43
CA CYS A 100 13.16 -0.37 -13.59
C CYS A 100 13.61 0.99 -14.14
N LYS A 101 12.68 1.96 -14.24
CA LYS A 101 13.00 3.31 -14.72
C LYS A 101 13.98 4.02 -13.79
N SER A 102 13.79 3.90 -12.47
CA SER A 102 14.67 4.49 -11.47
C SER A 102 16.08 3.88 -11.49
N ILE A 103 16.17 2.55 -11.50
CA ILE A 103 17.45 1.82 -11.56
C ILE A 103 18.19 2.18 -12.84
N SER A 104 17.48 2.23 -13.97
CA SER A 104 18.14 2.52 -15.22
C SER A 104 18.59 3.97 -15.35
N HIS A 105 17.85 4.93 -14.78
CA HIS A 105 18.32 6.31 -14.69
C HIS A 105 19.62 6.41 -13.88
N ALA A 106 19.71 5.68 -12.76
CA ALA A 106 20.93 5.61 -11.95
C ALA A 106 22.11 4.97 -12.70
N LEU A 107 21.87 3.89 -13.47
CA LEU A 107 22.91 3.22 -14.27
C LEU A 107 23.42 4.07 -15.44
N VAL A 108 22.52 4.84 -16.09
CA VAL A 108 22.88 5.78 -17.16
C VAL A 108 23.70 6.95 -16.59
N GLN A 109 23.31 7.50 -15.43
CA GLN A 109 24.11 8.51 -14.74
C GLN A 109 25.49 7.99 -14.31
N SER A 110 25.61 6.70 -14.00
CA SER A 110 26.87 6.04 -13.66
C SER A 110 27.78 5.77 -14.86
N GLY A 111 27.39 6.14 -16.10
CA GLY A 111 28.20 5.96 -17.30
C GLY A 111 28.34 4.51 -17.80
N ASN A 112 27.55 3.57 -17.24
CA ASN A 112 27.76 2.12 -17.40
C ASN A 112 26.74 1.44 -18.35
N ALA A 113 26.03 2.21 -19.18
CA ALA A 113 24.93 1.67 -20.00
C ALA A 113 24.87 2.24 -21.43
N GLU A 114 24.94 1.33 -22.41
CA GLU A 114 24.73 1.64 -23.83
C GLU A 114 23.22 1.62 -24.20
N PRO A 115 22.76 2.52 -25.10
CA PRO A 115 21.33 2.76 -25.35
C PRO A 115 20.54 1.57 -25.95
N GLY A 116 21.21 0.57 -26.52
CA GLY A 116 20.59 -0.51 -27.30
C GLY A 116 20.16 -1.76 -26.53
N SER A 117 20.57 -1.95 -25.28
CA SER A 117 20.28 -3.17 -24.48
C SER A 117 19.07 -3.04 -23.53
N TRP A 118 18.33 -1.95 -23.66
CA TRP A 118 17.25 -1.54 -22.75
C TRP A 118 16.12 -2.58 -22.53
N PRO A 119 15.55 -3.22 -23.56
CA PRO A 119 14.43 -4.15 -23.36
C PRO A 119 14.87 -5.42 -22.63
N THR A 120 16.05 -5.93 -22.95
CA THR A 120 16.62 -7.13 -22.32
C THR A 120 17.01 -6.86 -20.87
N ARG A 121 17.59 -5.68 -20.57
CA ARG A 121 17.90 -5.28 -19.18
C ARG A 121 16.64 -5.12 -18.33
N ARG A 122 15.56 -4.57 -18.88
CA ARG A 122 14.28 -4.41 -18.16
C ARG A 122 13.73 -5.76 -17.69
N ASN A 123 13.66 -6.75 -18.58
CA ASN A 123 13.12 -8.06 -18.22
C ASN A 123 14.02 -8.80 -17.22
N VAL A 124 15.34 -8.64 -17.30
CA VAL A 124 16.29 -9.21 -16.33
C VAL A 124 16.14 -8.55 -14.96
N ILE A 125 16.05 -7.22 -14.89
CA ILE A 125 15.83 -6.48 -13.63
C ILE A 125 14.48 -6.85 -13.02
N ALA A 126 13.41 -6.90 -13.83
CA ALA A 126 12.09 -7.29 -13.35
C ALA A 126 12.06 -8.73 -12.83
N SER A 127 12.68 -9.67 -13.55
CA SER A 127 12.78 -11.07 -13.10
C SER A 127 13.58 -11.19 -11.81
N PHE A 128 14.68 -10.45 -11.68
CA PHE A 128 15.47 -10.40 -10.46
C PHE A 128 14.66 -9.87 -9.28
N LEU A 129 13.94 -8.75 -9.45
CA LEU A 129 13.08 -8.19 -8.40
C LEU A 129 11.98 -9.16 -7.97
N VAL A 130 11.34 -9.85 -8.91
CA VAL A 130 10.31 -10.87 -8.60
C VAL A 130 10.90 -12.05 -7.85
N VAL A 131 12.09 -12.53 -8.23
CA VAL A 131 12.79 -13.61 -7.51
C VAL A 131 13.16 -13.16 -6.09
N CYS A 132 13.67 -11.94 -5.92
CA CYS A 132 13.95 -11.38 -4.59
C CYS A 132 12.68 -11.31 -3.73
N LEU A 133 11.55 -10.85 -4.30
CA LEU A 133 10.26 -10.84 -3.61
C LEU A 133 9.80 -12.25 -3.23
N ALA A 134 10.02 -13.26 -4.08
CA ALA A 134 9.68 -14.64 -3.78
C ALA A 134 10.52 -15.21 -2.62
N ILE A 135 11.82 -14.89 -2.57
CA ILE A 135 12.71 -15.28 -1.46
C ILE A 135 12.23 -14.63 -0.16
N ILE A 136 11.97 -13.32 -0.17
CA ILE A 136 11.47 -12.58 0.99
C ILE A 136 10.12 -13.15 1.45
N ALA A 137 9.22 -13.48 0.50
CA ALA A 137 7.94 -14.08 0.81
C ALA A 137 8.12 -15.40 1.55
N MET A 138 8.97 -16.31 1.06
CA MET A 138 9.25 -17.61 1.70
C MET A 138 9.79 -17.46 3.12
N THR A 139 10.69 -16.50 3.37
CA THR A 139 11.24 -16.28 4.71
C THR A 139 10.26 -15.61 5.67
N THR A 140 9.21 -14.98 5.15
CA THR A 140 8.31 -14.10 5.91
C THR A 140 6.93 -14.71 6.15
N MET A 141 6.59 -15.85 5.52
CA MET A 141 5.24 -16.42 5.55
C MET A 141 4.67 -16.59 6.96
N GLU A 142 5.51 -16.96 7.93
CA GLU A 142 5.09 -17.19 9.33
C GLU A 142 4.80 -15.90 10.12
N SER A 143 5.35 -14.76 9.68
CA SER A 143 5.27 -13.47 10.38
C SER A 143 4.67 -12.36 9.49
N LEU A 144 3.70 -12.72 8.65
CA LEU A 144 3.04 -11.79 7.72
C LEU A 144 2.48 -10.56 8.43
N ASP A 145 1.87 -10.71 9.61
CA ASP A 145 1.32 -9.56 10.35
C ASP A 145 2.40 -8.54 10.72
N ARG A 146 3.55 -9.03 11.18
CA ARG A 146 4.66 -8.17 11.62
C ARG A 146 5.23 -7.40 10.44
N VAL A 147 5.39 -8.05 9.29
CA VAL A 147 5.91 -7.38 8.08
C VAL A 147 4.90 -6.38 7.51
N VAL A 148 3.62 -6.72 7.49
CA VAL A 148 2.56 -5.79 7.10
C VAL A 148 2.49 -4.61 8.09
N SER A 149 2.62 -4.85 9.39
CA SER A 149 2.68 -3.77 10.38
C SER A 149 3.88 -2.86 10.17
N LEU A 150 5.07 -3.44 9.91
CA LEU A 150 6.30 -2.69 9.65
C LEU A 150 6.21 -1.86 8.37
N MET A 151 5.72 -2.44 7.26
CA MET A 151 5.53 -1.71 6.00
C MET A 151 4.52 -0.56 6.18
N GLY A 152 3.45 -0.79 6.94
CA GLY A 152 2.47 0.25 7.25
C GLY A 152 3.04 1.39 8.09
N ALA A 153 3.87 1.06 9.08
CA ALA A 153 4.55 2.05 9.92
C ALA A 153 5.59 2.83 9.12
N LEU A 154 6.48 2.14 8.39
CA LEU A 154 7.66 2.72 7.76
C LEU A 154 7.36 3.44 6.45
N LEU A 155 6.44 2.91 5.63
CA LEU A 155 6.08 3.48 4.33
C LEU A 155 4.70 4.14 4.38
N GLY A 156 3.71 3.46 4.96
CA GLY A 156 2.33 3.94 5.00
C GLY A 156 2.16 5.25 5.79
N CYS A 157 2.71 5.36 7.00
CA CYS A 157 2.57 6.56 7.83
C CYS A 157 3.18 7.81 7.17
N PRO A 158 4.42 7.78 6.62
CA PRO A 158 4.96 8.94 5.90
C PRO A 158 4.14 9.33 4.68
N ILE A 159 3.71 8.36 3.86
CA ILE A 159 2.92 8.63 2.66
C ILE A 159 1.57 9.27 3.03
N ALA A 160 0.95 8.81 4.13
CA ALA A 160 -0.35 9.33 4.57
C ALA A 160 -0.27 10.69 5.29
N PHE A 161 0.72 10.90 6.17
CA PHE A 161 0.74 12.06 7.08
C PHE A 161 1.84 13.09 6.79
N VAL A 162 2.93 12.70 6.13
CA VAL A 162 4.09 13.58 5.87
C VAL A 162 4.00 14.15 4.46
N PHE A 163 3.70 13.31 3.46
CA PHE A 163 3.68 13.74 2.06
C PHE A 163 2.64 14.83 1.75
N PRO A 164 1.36 14.70 2.14
CA PRO A 164 0.34 15.70 1.78
C PRO A 164 0.61 17.10 2.36
N PRO A 165 0.96 17.27 3.66
CA PRO A 165 1.25 18.59 4.21
C PRO A 165 2.52 19.21 3.61
N VAL A 166 3.57 18.42 3.38
CA VAL A 166 4.82 18.92 2.77
C VAL A 166 4.58 19.36 1.34
N LEU A 167 3.81 18.59 0.56
CA LEU A 167 3.45 18.95 -0.80
C LEU A 167 2.61 20.22 -0.85
N TYR A 168 1.62 20.34 0.04
CA TYR A 168 0.80 21.54 0.16
C TYR A 168 1.64 22.79 0.50
N ASP A 169 2.55 22.69 1.48
CA ASP A 169 3.42 23.80 1.87
C ASP A 169 4.35 24.23 0.71
N ARG A 170 4.81 23.28 -0.11
CA ARG A 170 5.70 23.56 -1.26
C ARG A 170 4.96 24.17 -2.45
N ILE A 171 3.76 23.69 -2.76
CA ILE A 171 2.98 24.13 -3.93
C ILE A 171 2.23 25.43 -3.63
N CYS A 172 1.50 25.49 -2.52
CA CYS A 172 0.61 26.62 -2.23
C CYS A 172 1.29 27.76 -1.45
N GLN A 173 2.44 27.52 -0.83
CA GLN A 173 3.18 28.50 -0.01
C GLN A 173 2.26 29.36 0.86
N PRO A 174 1.48 28.74 1.77
CA PRO A 174 0.44 29.44 2.52
C PRO A 174 1.04 30.59 3.35
N THR A 175 0.46 31.78 3.18
CA THR A 175 0.88 32.98 3.89
C THR A 175 0.39 33.00 5.35
N ASP A 176 -0.65 32.21 5.65
CA ASP A 176 -1.24 32.12 6.98
C ASP A 176 -0.37 31.25 7.93
N PRO A 177 0.17 31.81 9.03
CA PRO A 177 1.01 31.08 9.97
C PRO A 177 0.26 29.94 10.66
N ARG A 178 -1.08 30.01 10.78
CA ARG A 178 -1.87 28.99 11.46
C ARG A 178 -1.95 27.70 10.66
N THR A 179 -2.16 27.80 9.35
CA THR A 179 -2.18 26.65 8.43
C THR A 179 -0.82 25.97 8.40
N ARG A 180 0.26 26.76 8.35
CA ARG A 180 1.64 26.25 8.38
C ARG A 180 1.97 25.54 9.70
N PHE A 181 1.47 26.05 10.82
CA PHE A 181 1.61 25.38 12.12
C PHE A 181 0.93 24.01 12.13
N TRP A 182 -0.33 23.93 11.70
CA TRP A 182 -1.06 22.66 11.63
C TRP A 182 -0.42 21.66 10.68
N ASN A 183 0.04 22.10 9.51
CA ASN A 183 0.73 21.24 8.55
C ASN A 183 2.01 20.64 9.14
N ARG A 184 2.81 21.47 9.83
CA ARG A 184 4.02 21.02 10.53
C ARG A 184 3.69 20.10 11.70
N ALA A 185 2.63 20.38 12.45
CA ALA A 185 2.20 19.53 13.56
C ALA A 185 1.80 18.13 13.08
N VAL A 186 1.00 18.04 11.99
CA VAL A 186 0.61 16.76 11.39
C VAL A 186 1.82 16.02 10.82
N THR A 187 2.75 16.73 10.19
CA THR A 187 3.99 16.14 9.67
C THR A 187 4.84 15.56 10.80
N LEU A 188 5.04 16.32 11.88
CA LEU A 188 5.82 15.89 13.03
C LEU A 188 5.17 14.70 13.73
N LEU A 189 3.85 14.73 13.92
CA LEU A 189 3.08 13.62 14.45
C LEU A 189 3.26 12.37 13.59
N GLY A 190 3.17 12.49 12.27
CA GLY A 190 3.39 11.37 11.33
C GLY A 190 4.79 10.75 11.46
N VAL A 191 5.83 11.59 11.57
CA VAL A 191 7.22 11.11 11.76
C VAL A 191 7.40 10.43 13.12
N THR A 192 6.84 11.00 14.19
CA THR A 192 6.92 10.38 15.52
C THR A 192 6.18 9.05 15.58
N ALA A 193 5.00 8.96 14.94
CA ALA A 193 4.23 7.73 14.85
C ALA A 193 4.96 6.66 14.04
N MET A 194 5.63 7.04 12.93
CA MET A 194 6.48 6.13 12.16
C MET A 194 7.61 5.56 13.04
N ILE A 195 8.39 6.42 13.70
CA ILE A 195 9.52 5.98 14.53
C ILE A 195 9.04 5.06 15.65
N PHE A 196 7.98 5.46 16.36
CA PHE A 196 7.44 4.70 17.47
C PHE A 196 6.90 3.33 17.02
N ALA A 197 6.10 3.29 15.95
CA ALA A 197 5.55 2.05 15.43
C ALA A 197 6.63 1.12 14.84
N SER A 198 7.64 1.67 14.17
CA SER A 198 8.79 0.88 13.70
C SER A 198 9.60 0.30 14.84
N ILE A 199 9.85 1.06 15.91
CA ILE A 199 10.56 0.55 17.10
C ILE A 199 9.77 -0.58 17.76
N ILE A 200 8.47 -0.40 17.99
CA ILE A 200 7.62 -1.46 18.57
C ILE A 200 7.66 -2.71 17.71
N THR A 201 7.50 -2.57 16.39
CA THR A 201 7.48 -3.73 15.49
C THR A 201 8.83 -4.46 15.46
N ILE A 202 9.95 -3.75 15.60
CA ILE A 202 11.29 -4.36 15.69
C ILE A 202 11.52 -5.02 17.05
N LEU A 203 10.96 -4.48 18.13
CA LEU A 203 11.07 -5.07 19.48
C LEU A 203 10.18 -6.30 19.66
N GLU A 204 9.06 -6.38 18.94
CA GLU A 204 8.15 -7.53 18.92
C GLU A 204 8.59 -8.64 17.94
N TRP A 205 9.65 -8.41 17.16
CA TRP A 205 10.22 -9.37 16.23
C TRP A 205 11.01 -10.46 16.96
#